data_AF-A0A395W5M7-F1
#
_entry.id   AF-A0A395W5M7-F1
#
_cell.length_a   1.000
_cell.length_b   1.000
_cell.length_c   1.000
_cell.angle_alpha   90.00
_cell.angle_beta   90.00
_cell.angle_gamma   90.00
#
_symmetry.space_group_name_H-M   'P 1'
#
loop_
_entity.id
_entity.type
_entity.pdbx_description
1 polymer ?
#
loop_
_entity_poly.entity_id
_entity_poly.type
_entity_poly.pdbx_seq_one_letter_code
_entity_poly.pdbx_strand_id
1 'polypeptide(L)'
;MINILNNINDSMLGVLNALFTLIGFAVTIYTFKRSLKNELIKTQNSITLDQVRDLPYEILDNFDKLNDDSYNEEQQLKDFSAVMKKIYAYGSKDSICIISKMQEENLQQLYTETNKLRPMCFYILLVTQIKFDVTGDAVSPELWYKMKINDYHKNKTKIKIANNEIVNELHLNKKFKI
;
A
#
# COMPACT_ATOMS: atom_id res chain seq x y z
N MET A 1 64.87 9.76 -37.11
CA MET A 1 64.03 8.54 -37.00
C MET A 1 63.55 8.32 -35.56
N ILE A 2 64.42 8.39 -34.54
CA ILE A 2 64.06 8.24 -33.11
C ILE A 2 63.02 9.28 -32.63
N ASN A 3 63.17 10.56 -32.97
CA ASN A 3 62.18 11.61 -32.59
C ASN A 3 60.79 11.42 -33.24
N ILE A 4 60.70 10.78 -34.41
CA ILE A 4 59.42 10.54 -35.09
C ILE A 4 58.69 9.37 -34.42
N LEU A 5 59.42 8.31 -34.07
CA LEU A 5 58.89 7.16 -33.32
C LEU A 5 58.38 7.55 -31.92
N ASN A 6 59.12 8.40 -31.18
CA ASN A 6 58.68 8.87 -29.86
C ASN A 6 57.41 9.74 -29.95
N ASN A 7 57.31 10.62 -30.95
CA ASN A 7 56.15 11.49 -31.15
C ASN A 7 54.88 10.70 -31.55
N ILE A 8 55.04 9.62 -32.32
CA ILE A 8 53.93 8.69 -32.64
C ILE A 8 53.43 7.97 -31.38
N ASN A 9 54.34 7.58 -30.48
CA ASN A 9 53.99 6.88 -29.24
C ASN A 9 53.24 7.79 -28.26
N ASP A 10 53.68 9.04 -28.11
CA ASP A 10 53.00 10.05 -27.28
C ASP A 10 51.60 10.40 -27.81
N SER A 11 51.46 10.49 -29.15
CA SER A 11 50.17 10.72 -29.81
C SER A 11 49.19 9.55 -29.59
N MET A 12 49.68 8.30 -29.66
CA MET A 12 48.87 7.10 -29.37
C MET A 12 48.41 7.06 -27.91
N LEU A 13 49.25 7.46 -26.96
CA LEU A 13 48.90 7.55 -25.54
C LEU A 13 47.81 8.61 -25.29
N GLY A 14 47.88 9.75 -26.00
CA GLY A 14 46.84 10.79 -25.95
C GLY A 14 45.47 10.30 -26.44
N VAL A 15 45.44 9.56 -27.55
CA VAL A 15 44.19 8.96 -28.08
C VAL A 15 43.62 7.93 -27.12
N LEU A 16 44.46 7.10 -26.51
CA LEU A 16 44.04 6.09 -25.54
C LEU A 16 43.43 6.73 -24.28
N ASN A 17 44.04 7.78 -23.76
CA ASN A 17 43.52 8.54 -22.61
C ASN A 17 42.18 9.22 -22.93
N ALA A 18 42.01 9.76 -24.13
CA ALA A 18 40.74 10.32 -24.59
C ALA A 18 39.64 9.24 -24.65
N LEU A 19 39.97 8.05 -25.16
CA LEU A 19 39.07 6.88 -25.17
C LEU A 19 38.65 6.45 -23.76
N PHE A 20 39.61 6.33 -22.85
CA PHE A 20 39.31 6.01 -21.45
C PHE A 20 38.43 7.07 -20.79
N THR A 21 38.68 8.34 -21.07
CA THR A 21 37.85 9.45 -20.56
C THR A 21 36.42 9.36 -21.09
N LEU A 22 36.24 9.06 -22.38
CA LEU A 22 34.93 8.95 -23.01
C LEU A 22 34.14 7.75 -22.46
N ILE A 23 34.81 6.61 -22.24
CA ILE A 23 34.23 5.43 -21.58
C ILE A 23 33.85 5.76 -20.13
N GLY A 24 34.74 6.40 -19.37
CA GLY A 24 34.49 6.81 -17.99
C GLY A 24 33.29 7.76 -17.89
N PHE A 25 33.17 8.70 -18.82
CA PHE A 25 32.04 9.60 -18.91
C PHE A 25 30.74 8.86 -19.25
N ALA A 26 30.77 7.89 -20.17
CA ALA A 26 29.61 7.06 -20.50
C ALA A 26 29.11 6.24 -19.27
N VAL A 27 30.03 5.62 -18.53
CA VAL A 27 29.72 4.89 -17.28
C VAL A 27 29.15 5.84 -16.22
N THR A 28 29.70 7.05 -16.09
CA THR A 28 29.23 8.07 -15.16
C THR A 28 27.79 8.48 -15.50
N ILE A 29 27.50 8.80 -16.77
CA ILE A 29 26.14 9.14 -17.21
C ILE A 29 25.15 8.01 -16.92
N TYR A 30 25.54 6.76 -17.22
CA TYR A 30 24.68 5.61 -16.96
C TYR A 30 24.37 5.46 -15.46
N THR A 31 25.39 5.56 -14.62
CA THR A 31 25.25 5.46 -13.16
C THR A 31 24.40 6.60 -12.61
N PHE A 32 24.61 7.82 -13.10
CA PHE A 32 23.81 8.98 -12.71
C PHE A 32 22.33 8.82 -13.08
N LYS A 33 22.03 8.39 -14.32
CA LYS A 33 20.65 8.10 -14.74
C LYS A 33 19.99 7.05 -13.85
N ARG A 34 20.73 5.99 -13.48
CA ARG A 34 20.25 4.96 -12.57
C ARG A 34 19.98 5.51 -11.17
N SER A 35 20.85 6.38 -10.64
CA SER A 35 20.67 7.02 -9.34
C SER A 35 19.43 7.90 -9.32
N LEU A 36 19.27 8.77 -10.34
CA LEU A 36 18.08 9.62 -10.48
C LEU A 36 16.79 8.80 -10.54
N LYS A 37 16.77 7.70 -11.31
CA LYS A 37 15.61 6.80 -11.37
C LYS A 37 15.29 6.21 -9.99
N ASN A 38 16.31 5.76 -9.26
CA ASN A 38 16.12 5.20 -7.92
C ASN A 38 15.62 6.25 -6.92
N GLU A 39 16.14 7.48 -6.98
CA GLU A 39 15.68 8.58 -6.15
C GLU A 39 14.24 8.98 -6.48
N LEU A 40 13.86 9.05 -7.76
CA LEU A 40 12.48 9.31 -8.17
C LEU A 40 11.51 8.26 -7.62
N ILE A 41 11.87 6.98 -7.72
CA ILE A 41 11.06 5.88 -7.16
C ILE A 41 10.97 6.00 -5.63
N LYS A 42 12.07 6.31 -4.95
CA LYS A 42 12.08 6.53 -3.49
C LYS A 42 11.19 7.70 -3.09
N THR A 43 11.29 8.82 -3.79
CA THR A 43 10.46 10.02 -3.53
C THR A 43 8.99 9.71 -3.77
N GLN A 44 8.65 9.05 -4.87
CA GLN A 44 7.27 8.65 -5.15
C GLN A 44 6.73 7.72 -4.06
N ASN A 45 7.50 6.70 -3.68
CA ASN A 45 7.13 5.78 -2.60
C ASN A 45 6.97 6.52 -1.26
N SER A 46 7.84 7.49 -0.98
CA SER A 46 7.73 8.33 0.22
C SER A 46 6.44 9.15 0.22
N ILE A 47 6.09 9.79 -0.89
CA ILE A 47 4.84 10.55 -1.02
C ILE A 47 3.63 9.64 -0.81
N THR A 48 3.60 8.48 -1.49
CA THR A 48 2.52 7.51 -1.30
C THR A 48 2.43 7.09 0.17
N LEU A 49 3.56 6.73 0.79
CA LEU A 49 3.62 6.33 2.19
C LEU A 49 3.10 7.44 3.10
N ASP A 50 3.52 8.69 2.91
CA ASP A 50 3.07 9.84 3.70
C ASP A 50 1.56 10.06 3.60
N GLN A 51 0.96 9.83 2.42
CA GLN A 51 -0.49 9.98 2.22
C GLN A 51 -1.32 8.84 2.85
N VAL A 52 -0.78 7.62 2.91
CA VAL A 52 -1.50 6.45 3.43
C VAL A 52 -1.10 6.05 4.86
N ARG A 53 -0.05 6.64 5.44
CA ARG A 53 0.48 6.28 6.76
C ARG A 53 -0.57 6.38 7.87
N ASP A 54 -1.34 7.45 7.86
CA ASP A 54 -2.30 7.75 8.94
C ASP A 54 -3.71 7.23 8.61
N LEU A 55 -3.89 6.66 7.42
CA LEU A 55 -5.16 6.15 6.91
C LEU A 55 -5.73 4.96 7.72
N PRO A 56 -4.93 4.00 8.22
CA PRO A 56 -5.42 2.98 9.13
C PRO A 56 -6.10 3.57 10.37
N TYR A 57 -5.54 4.66 10.93
CA TYR A 57 -6.11 5.34 12.08
C TYR A 57 -7.41 6.07 11.71
N GLU A 58 -7.41 6.82 10.60
CA GLU A 58 -8.60 7.52 10.09
C GLU A 58 -9.78 6.56 9.83
N ILE A 59 -9.50 5.38 9.26
CA ILE A 59 -10.54 4.35 9.02
C ILE A 59 -11.11 3.81 10.33
N LEU A 60 -10.26 3.53 11.32
CA LEU A 60 -10.70 3.03 12.63
C LEU A 60 -11.49 4.08 13.40
N ASP A 61 -11.07 5.34 13.36
CA ASP A 61 -11.78 6.46 13.99
C ASP A 61 -13.16 6.67 13.35
N ASN A 62 -13.24 6.62 12.01
CA ASN A 62 -14.51 6.66 11.30
C ASN A 62 -15.42 5.47 11.64
N PHE A 63 -14.85 4.26 11.78
CA PHE A 63 -15.60 3.07 12.17
C PHE A 63 -16.16 3.18 13.59
N ASP A 64 -15.39 3.74 14.53
CA ASP A 64 -15.83 3.94 15.91
C ASP A 64 -17.01 4.95 15.99
N LYS A 65 -16.96 6.03 15.20
CA LYS A 65 -18.03 7.03 15.12
C LYS A 65 -19.36 6.48 14.58
N LEU A 66 -19.37 5.37 13.85
CA LEU A 66 -20.63 4.75 13.38
C LEU A 66 -21.54 4.31 14.53
N ASN A 67 -21.02 4.17 15.75
CA ASN A 67 -21.80 3.84 16.94
C ASN A 67 -22.21 5.09 17.76
N ASP A 68 -21.86 6.29 17.29
CA ASP A 68 -22.21 7.55 17.95
C ASP A 68 -23.50 8.14 17.35
N ASP A 69 -24.54 8.30 18.17
CA ASP A 69 -25.84 8.83 17.76
C ASP A 69 -25.77 10.26 17.19
N SER A 70 -24.70 11.01 17.50
CA SER A 70 -24.45 12.35 16.97
C SER A 70 -23.82 12.35 15.57
N TYR A 71 -23.35 11.19 15.09
CA TYR A 71 -22.70 11.05 13.79
C TYR A 71 -23.73 10.99 12.66
N ASN A 72 -24.11 12.16 12.14
CA ASN A 72 -25.12 12.28 11.10
C ASN A 72 -24.68 11.67 9.75
N GLU A 73 -25.67 11.22 8.97
CA GLU A 73 -25.49 10.50 7.69
C GLU A 73 -24.60 11.27 6.69
N GLU A 74 -24.77 12.60 6.60
CA GLU A 74 -23.98 13.44 5.69
C GLU A 74 -22.48 13.37 6.03
N GLN A 75 -22.15 13.47 7.33
CA GLN A 75 -20.78 13.39 7.81
C GLN A 75 -20.21 11.97 7.58
N GLN A 76 -20.99 10.91 7.78
CA GLN A 76 -20.56 9.54 7.48
C GLN A 76 -20.19 9.37 6.01
N LEU A 77 -21.05 9.85 5.09
CA LEU A 77 -20.81 9.79 3.66
C LEU A 77 -19.58 10.59 3.24
N LYS A 78 -19.38 11.76 3.86
CA LYS A 78 -18.22 12.62 3.60
C LYS A 78 -16.91 11.96 4.03
N ASP A 79 -16.87 11.40 5.23
CA ASP A 79 -15.68 10.73 5.77
C ASP A 79 -15.37 9.45 4.99
N PHE A 80 -16.40 8.67 4.65
CA PHE A 80 -16.25 7.50 3.80
C PHE A 80 -15.75 7.85 2.39
N SER A 81 -16.29 8.92 1.79
CA SER A 81 -15.83 9.44 0.49
C SER A 81 -14.37 9.90 0.53
N ALA A 82 -13.95 10.53 1.63
CA ALA A 82 -12.56 10.94 1.81
C ALA A 82 -11.61 9.74 1.84
N VAL A 83 -11.97 8.69 2.58
CA VAL A 83 -11.22 7.42 2.62
C VAL A 83 -11.14 6.80 1.22
N MET A 84 -12.26 6.67 0.51
CA MET A 84 -12.29 6.12 -0.86
C MET A 84 -11.36 6.87 -1.82
N LYS A 85 -11.40 8.21 -1.79
CA LYS A 85 -10.55 9.05 -2.67
C LYS A 85 -9.07 8.83 -2.38
N LYS A 86 -8.67 8.79 -1.10
CA LYS A 86 -7.28 8.55 -0.71
C LYS A 86 -6.81 7.16 -1.12
N ILE A 87 -7.61 6.13 -0.88
CA ILE A 87 -7.27 4.74 -1.26
C ILE A 87 -7.19 4.59 -2.78
N TYR A 88 -8.10 5.19 -3.53
CA TYR A 88 -8.06 5.12 -4.99
C TYR A 88 -6.83 5.83 -5.57
N ALA A 89 -6.42 6.95 -4.97
CA ALA A 89 -5.26 7.73 -5.43
C ALA A 89 -3.91 7.09 -5.05
N TYR A 90 -3.81 6.50 -3.86
CA TYR A 90 -2.50 6.11 -3.27
C TYR A 90 -2.44 4.69 -2.71
N GLY A 91 -3.57 4.00 -2.55
CA GLY A 91 -3.63 2.66 -1.98
C GLY A 91 -3.15 1.56 -2.95
N SER A 92 -2.86 0.38 -2.41
CA SER A 92 -2.57 -0.80 -3.22
C SER A 92 -3.82 -1.30 -3.95
N LYS A 93 -3.61 -2.14 -4.97
CA LYS A 93 -4.69 -2.84 -5.68
C LYS A 93 -5.59 -3.62 -4.72
N ASP A 94 -5.01 -4.31 -3.74
CA ASP A 94 -5.75 -5.11 -2.77
C ASP A 94 -6.63 -4.21 -1.87
N SER A 95 -6.08 -3.07 -1.40
CA SER A 95 -6.83 -2.07 -0.65
C SER A 95 -8.01 -1.50 -1.47
N ILE A 96 -7.79 -1.22 -2.76
CA ILE A 96 -8.83 -0.76 -3.69
C ILE A 96 -9.91 -1.85 -3.85
N CYS A 97 -9.53 -3.10 -4.04
CA CYS A 97 -10.46 -4.23 -4.19
C CYS A 97 -11.34 -4.43 -2.94
N ILE A 98 -10.76 -4.31 -1.75
CA ILE A 98 -11.49 -4.43 -0.47
C ILE A 98 -12.56 -3.33 -0.38
N ILE A 99 -12.19 -2.05 -0.56
CA ILE A 99 -13.16 -0.96 -0.40
C ILE A 99 -14.20 -0.94 -1.52
N SER A 100 -13.82 -1.28 -2.77
CA SER A 100 -14.78 -1.38 -3.86
C SER A 100 -15.79 -2.49 -3.64
N LYS A 101 -15.35 -3.66 -3.13
CA LYS A 101 -16.23 -4.79 -2.84
C LYS A 101 -17.19 -4.47 -1.71
N MET A 102 -16.68 -3.87 -0.63
CA MET A 102 -17.50 -3.42 0.49
C MET A 102 -18.61 -2.45 0.04
N GLN A 103 -18.27 -1.49 -0.83
CA GLN A 103 -19.23 -0.53 -1.37
C GLN A 103 -20.27 -1.20 -2.27
N GLU A 104 -19.84 -2.13 -3.14
CA GLU A 104 -20.74 -2.92 -3.98
C GLU A 104 -21.77 -3.68 -3.14
N GLU A 105 -21.30 -4.41 -2.12
CA GLU A 105 -22.18 -5.21 -1.25
C GLU A 105 -23.13 -4.34 -0.41
N ASN A 106 -22.68 -3.16 0.01
CA ASN A 106 -23.51 -2.20 0.73
C ASN A 106 -24.65 -1.66 -0.14
N LEU A 107 -24.34 -1.26 -1.39
CA LEU A 107 -25.35 -0.77 -2.34
C LEU A 107 -26.38 -1.84 -2.71
N GLN A 108 -25.95 -3.09 -2.81
CA GLN A 108 -26.83 -4.22 -3.11
C GLN A 108 -27.59 -4.74 -1.88
N GLN A 109 -27.40 -4.12 -0.70
CA GLN A 109 -28.01 -4.53 0.57
C GLN A 109 -27.83 -6.03 0.88
N LEU A 110 -26.67 -6.61 0.54
CA LEU A 110 -26.39 -8.04 0.70
C LEU A 110 -26.13 -8.46 2.16
N TYR A 111 -26.21 -7.51 3.10
CA TYR A 111 -26.01 -7.77 4.51
C TYR A 111 -27.30 -8.28 5.16
N THR A 112 -27.45 -9.60 5.18
CA THR A 112 -28.53 -10.30 5.89
C THR A 112 -28.27 -10.39 7.40
N GLU A 113 -29.25 -10.85 8.18
CA GLU A 113 -29.07 -11.12 9.63
C GLU A 113 -27.88 -12.05 9.95
N THR A 114 -27.59 -13.00 9.07
CA THR A 114 -26.44 -13.91 9.20
C THR A 114 -25.12 -13.27 8.81
N ASN A 115 -25.15 -12.14 8.09
CA ASN A 115 -23.98 -11.47 7.50
C ASN A 115 -23.68 -10.09 8.13
N LYS A 116 -24.35 -9.73 9.23
CA LYS A 116 -24.20 -8.42 9.92
C LYS A 116 -22.76 -8.07 10.32
N LEU A 117 -21.89 -9.07 10.50
CA LEU A 117 -20.48 -8.88 10.88
C LEU A 117 -19.54 -8.69 9.69
N ARG A 118 -20.01 -8.91 8.46
CA ARG A 118 -19.19 -8.82 7.25
C ARG A 118 -18.77 -7.40 6.88
N PRO A 119 -19.62 -6.35 7.01
CA PRO A 119 -19.15 -4.96 6.85
C PRO A 119 -17.96 -4.66 7.77
N MET A 120 -18.07 -5.05 9.04
CA MET A 120 -16.99 -4.92 10.01
C MET A 120 -15.74 -5.70 9.59
N CYS A 121 -15.89 -6.90 9.01
CA CYS A 121 -14.76 -7.65 8.48
C CYS A 121 -14.06 -6.90 7.34
N PHE A 122 -14.79 -6.26 6.43
CA PHE A 122 -14.19 -5.41 5.40
C PHE A 122 -13.39 -4.24 5.98
N TYR A 123 -13.95 -3.51 6.96
CA TYR A 123 -13.24 -2.41 7.62
C TYR A 123 -11.90 -2.86 8.21
N ILE A 124 -11.89 -3.98 8.94
CA ILE A 124 -10.67 -4.45 9.60
C ILE A 124 -9.67 -5.06 8.61
N LEU A 125 -10.14 -5.75 7.57
CA LEU A 125 -9.27 -6.21 6.48
C LEU A 125 -8.66 -5.06 5.70
N LEU A 126 -9.39 -3.97 5.49
CA LEU A 126 -8.89 -2.76 4.83
C LEU A 126 -7.76 -2.12 5.63
N VAL A 127 -7.97 -1.93 6.94
CA VAL A 127 -6.95 -1.42 7.87
C VAL A 127 -5.73 -2.32 7.89
N THR A 128 -5.94 -3.65 7.90
CA THR A 128 -4.87 -4.65 7.90
C THR A 128 -4.06 -4.59 6.61
N GLN A 129 -4.72 -4.47 5.46
CA GLN A 129 -4.06 -4.37 4.16
C GLN A 129 -3.24 -3.08 4.05
N ILE A 130 -3.82 -1.92 4.39
CA ILE A 130 -3.10 -0.63 4.31
C ILE A 130 -1.90 -0.62 5.25
N LYS A 131 -2.05 -1.16 6.48
CA LYS A 131 -0.92 -1.32 7.39
C LYS A 131 0.18 -2.18 6.77
N PHE A 132 -0.18 -3.31 6.16
CA PHE A 132 0.78 -4.17 5.48
C PHE A 132 1.45 -3.46 4.29
N ASP A 133 0.71 -2.68 3.52
CA ASP A 133 1.22 -1.90 2.39
C ASP A 133 2.27 -0.86 2.85
N VAL A 134 2.06 -0.25 4.01
CA VAL A 134 2.95 0.77 4.58
C VAL A 134 4.17 0.17 5.28
N THR A 135 3.97 -0.92 6.04
CA THR A 135 5.00 -1.44 6.96
C THR A 135 5.70 -2.70 6.46
N GLY A 136 5.09 -3.43 5.53
CA GLY A 136 5.49 -4.78 5.15
C GLY A 136 5.13 -5.86 6.18
N ASP A 137 4.56 -5.47 7.33
CA ASP A 137 4.28 -6.39 8.44
C ASP A 137 2.86 -6.94 8.36
N ALA A 138 2.75 -8.21 7.95
CA ALA A 138 1.47 -8.91 7.89
C ALA A 138 1.03 -9.33 9.29
N VAL A 139 0.04 -8.61 9.83
CA VAL A 139 -0.55 -8.88 11.15
C VAL A 139 -1.92 -9.50 11.00
N SER A 140 -2.25 -10.48 11.84
CA SER A 140 -3.57 -11.11 11.82
C SER A 140 -4.66 -10.12 12.28
N PRO A 141 -5.78 -9.98 11.55
CA PRO A 141 -6.90 -9.14 11.98
C PRO A 141 -7.58 -9.67 13.27
N GLU A 142 -7.33 -10.93 13.65
CA GLU A 142 -7.85 -11.51 14.91
C GLU A 142 -7.44 -10.68 16.14
N LEU A 143 -6.25 -10.08 16.10
CA LEU A 143 -5.73 -9.27 17.21
C LEU A 143 -6.59 -8.02 17.45
N TRP A 144 -7.04 -7.36 16.38
CA TRP A 144 -7.92 -6.21 16.52
C TRP A 144 -9.29 -6.62 17.07
N TYR A 145 -9.85 -7.74 16.59
CA TYR A 145 -11.15 -8.22 17.10
C TYR A 145 -11.08 -8.55 18.59
N LYS A 146 -10.00 -9.20 19.05
CA LYS A 146 -9.76 -9.49 20.47
C LYS A 146 -9.58 -8.21 21.30
N MET A 147 -9.02 -7.16 20.71
CA MET A 147 -8.79 -5.89 21.39
C MET A 147 -10.08 -5.06 21.55
N LYS A 148 -10.96 -5.06 20.54
CA LYS A 148 -12.12 -4.14 20.49
C LYS A 148 -13.46 -4.78 20.83
N ILE A 149 -13.67 -6.07 20.52
CA ILE A 149 -14.98 -6.72 20.70
C ILE A 149 -15.06 -7.35 22.09
N ASN A 150 -15.87 -6.76 22.97
CA ASN A 150 -16.07 -7.24 24.35
C ASN A 150 -16.51 -8.70 24.44
N ASP A 151 -17.38 -9.16 23.53
CA ASP A 151 -17.91 -10.52 23.49
C ASP A 151 -17.32 -11.36 22.35
N TYR A 152 -16.07 -11.06 21.94
CA TYR A 152 -15.37 -11.72 20.83
C TYR A 152 -15.54 -13.24 20.84
N HIS A 153 -15.39 -13.89 22.00
CA HIS A 153 -15.51 -15.34 22.13
C HIS A 153 -16.87 -15.90 21.68
N LYS A 154 -17.96 -15.16 21.86
CA LYS A 154 -19.31 -15.56 21.43
C LYS A 154 -19.48 -15.46 19.91
N ASN A 155 -18.83 -14.46 19.30
CA ASN A 155 -18.95 -14.17 17.87
C ASN A 155 -17.79 -14.74 17.03
N LYS A 156 -16.76 -15.32 17.66
CA LYS A 156 -15.51 -15.77 17.04
C LYS A 156 -15.73 -16.58 15.76
N THR A 157 -16.58 -17.59 15.81
CA THR A 157 -16.83 -18.47 14.65
C THR A 157 -17.44 -17.71 13.48
N LYS A 158 -18.40 -16.80 13.74
CA LYS A 158 -19.05 -16.00 12.69
C LYS A 158 -18.07 -15.02 12.06
N ILE A 159 -17.29 -14.32 12.88
CA ILE A 159 -16.23 -13.41 12.41
C ILE A 159 -15.21 -14.16 11.57
N LYS A 160 -14.78 -15.34 12.05
CA LYS A 160 -13.83 -16.20 11.33
C LYS A 160 -14.34 -16.60 9.95
N ILE A 161 -15.58 -17.03 9.85
CA ILE A 161 -16.20 -17.41 8.57
C ILE A 161 -16.22 -16.20 7.63
N ALA A 162 -16.82 -15.08 8.05
CA ALA A 162 -16.96 -13.89 7.22
C ALA A 162 -15.61 -13.30 6.79
N ASN A 163 -14.64 -13.18 7.71
CA ASN A 163 -13.30 -12.68 7.40
C ASN A 163 -12.59 -13.59 6.38
N ASN A 164 -12.62 -14.91 6.59
CA ASN A 164 -11.91 -15.83 5.72
C ASN A 164 -12.55 -15.96 4.35
N GLU A 165 -13.88 -15.83 4.26
CA GLU A 165 -14.61 -15.74 3.00
C GLU A 165 -14.11 -14.55 2.18
N ILE A 166 -14.10 -13.34 2.75
CA ILE A 166 -13.58 -12.15 2.04
C ILE A 166 -12.13 -12.35 1.59
N VAL A 167 -11.26 -12.88 2.46
CA VAL A 167 -9.85 -13.15 2.11
C VAL A 167 -9.74 -14.12 0.94
N ASN A 168 -10.61 -15.13 0.87
CA ASN A 168 -10.63 -16.08 -0.24
C ASN A 168 -11.17 -15.46 -1.54
N GLU A 169 -12.30 -14.77 -1.45
CA GLU A 169 -13.00 -14.14 -2.58
C GLU A 169 -12.13 -13.09 -3.28
N LEU A 170 -11.43 -12.26 -2.49
CA LEU A 170 -10.56 -11.20 -3.00
C LEU A 170 -9.11 -11.65 -3.20
N HIS A 171 -8.80 -12.92 -2.92
CA HIS A 171 -7.46 -13.49 -3.02
C HIS A 171 -6.38 -12.71 -2.23
N LEU A 172 -6.74 -12.20 -1.04
CA LEU A 172 -5.84 -11.42 -0.19
C LEU A 172 -4.73 -12.29 0.42
N ASN A 173 -3.80 -11.64 1.10
CA ASN A 173 -2.72 -12.32 1.83
C ASN A 173 -3.27 -13.38 2.80
N LYS A 174 -2.82 -14.63 2.65
CA LYS A 174 -3.27 -15.77 3.47
C LYS A 174 -3.04 -15.56 4.97
N LYS A 175 -2.08 -14.72 5.36
CA LYS A 175 -1.82 -14.36 6.77
C LYS A 175 -2.96 -13.55 7.41
N PHE A 176 -3.89 -13.03 6.61
CA PHE A 176 -5.06 -12.31 7.09
C PHE A 176 -6.24 -13.23 7.44
N LYS A 177 -6.10 -14.53 7.22
CA LYS A 177 -7.05 -15.53 7.72
C LYS A 177 -6.95 -15.70 9.23
N ILE A 178 -8.07 -16.04 9.87
CA ILE A 178 -8.21 -16.25 11.32
C ILE A 178 -8.94 -17.55 11.64
#